data_AF-A0A7Y5TWZ4-F1
#
_entry.id   AF-A0A7Y5TWZ4-F1
#
_cell.length_a   1.000
_cell.length_b   1.000
_cell.length_c   1.000
_cell.angle_alpha   90.00
_cell.angle_beta   90.00
_cell.angle_gamma   90.00
#
_symmetry.space_group_name_H-M   'P 1'
#
loop_
_entity.id
_entity.type
_entity.pdbx_description
1 polymer ?
#
loop_
_entity_poly.entity_id
_entity_poly.type
_entity_poly.pdbx_seq_one_letter_code
_entity_poly.pdbx_strand_id
1 'polypeptide(L)'
;MGQSWCGRRAGAKAPPLAPPCARPHPTGACLASAVLPSLSSYGRVKKVLVIDIGGSHVKLFLTGRRGRVKIPSGPALTPRQMVADVRAATEGWQYDVVTIGYPGPVVRGRIMLEPYNLGAGWTRFNFARALGRPVRLINDAAMQALGSYRGKSMLFLGLGTGLGTTLVHNGVVVPLEAGHLPYRDGLTFEDVVGDAGLKRFGKKRWRRDVAIVVDLLLNALVADYAVLGGGNVRLLDELPPRSRRGNNANAFRGGERLWTDDVTYP
;
A
#
# COMPACT_ATOMS: atom_id res chain seq x y z
N MET A 1 50.20 -9.32 -49.35
CA MET A 1 50.57 -7.93 -49.04
C MET A 1 49.65 -7.49 -47.89
N GLY A 2 50.01 -7.65 -46.61
CA GLY A 2 50.98 -6.83 -45.88
C GLY A 2 50.43 -5.40 -45.75
N GLN A 3 50.08 -4.83 -44.60
CA GLN A 3 50.82 -4.84 -43.34
C GLN A 3 49.92 -4.58 -42.11
N SER A 4 50.33 -5.23 -41.02
CA SER A 4 50.00 -4.99 -39.62
C SER A 4 50.54 -3.66 -39.10
N TRP A 5 49.86 -3.02 -38.15
CA TRP A 5 50.49 -2.11 -37.20
C TRP A 5 50.19 -2.56 -35.76
N CYS A 6 51.20 -3.19 -35.17
CA CYS A 6 51.31 -3.53 -33.77
C CYS A 6 52.11 -2.41 -33.09
N GLY A 7 51.51 -1.70 -32.14
CA GLY A 7 52.17 -0.68 -31.33
C GLY A 7 52.31 -1.16 -29.89
N ARG A 8 53.51 -1.60 -29.50
CA ARG A 8 53.90 -1.86 -28.11
C ARG A 8 54.02 -0.52 -27.35
N ARG A 9 53.45 -0.45 -26.15
CA ARG A 9 54.00 0.40 -25.06
C ARG A 9 54.21 -0.43 -23.80
N ALA A 10 55.34 -0.11 -23.18
CA ALA A 10 56.01 -0.82 -22.11
C ALA A 10 55.28 -0.77 -20.76
N GLY A 11 55.68 -1.69 -19.88
CA GLY A 11 55.05 -2.00 -18.61
C GLY A 11 54.98 -0.85 -17.60
N ALA A 12 53.87 -0.85 -16.87
CA ALA A 12 53.75 -0.22 -15.57
C ALA A 12 53.49 -1.33 -14.53
N LYS A 13 54.42 -1.48 -13.58
CA LYS A 13 54.26 -2.36 -12.41
C LYS A 13 53.12 -1.83 -11.53
N ALA A 14 52.20 -2.72 -11.14
CA ALA A 14 51.21 -2.42 -10.11
C ALA A 14 51.90 -2.17 -8.75
N PRO A 15 51.45 -1.19 -7.95
CA PRO A 15 52.01 -0.96 -6.62
C PRO A 15 51.60 -2.08 -5.63
N PRO A 16 52.40 -2.37 -4.59
CA PRO A 16 52.09 -3.41 -3.64
C PRO A 16 50.90 -3.01 -2.74
N LEU A 17 50.07 -4.01 -2.40
CA LEU A 17 48.97 -3.88 -1.46
C LEU A 17 49.49 -3.52 -0.06
N ALA A 18 48.85 -2.53 0.57
CA ALA A 18 49.13 -2.14 1.95
C ALA A 18 48.71 -3.27 2.93
N PRO A 19 49.41 -3.44 4.07
CA PRO A 19 49.06 -4.43 5.07
C PRO A 19 47.74 -4.05 5.79
N PRO A 20 46.98 -5.04 6.30
CA PRO A 20 45.72 -4.75 6.99
C PRO A 20 45.98 -4.03 8.31
N CYS A 21 45.36 -2.85 8.49
CA CYS A 21 45.28 -2.17 9.78
C CYS A 21 44.60 -3.06 10.82
N ALA A 22 45.28 -3.27 11.94
CA ALA A 22 44.74 -3.92 13.12
C ALA A 22 43.52 -3.15 13.65
N ARG A 23 42.46 -3.89 14.01
CA ARG A 23 41.25 -3.33 14.63
C ARG A 23 41.57 -2.90 16.07
N PRO A 24 41.20 -1.69 16.50
CA PRO A 24 41.20 -1.39 17.93
C PRO A 24 40.01 -2.08 18.60
N HIS A 25 40.28 -2.75 19.72
CA HIS A 25 39.27 -3.18 20.67
C HIS A 25 38.64 -1.95 21.35
N PRO A 26 37.30 -1.81 21.42
CA PRO A 26 36.70 -0.92 22.39
C PRO A 26 36.56 -1.67 23.72
N THR A 27 37.40 -1.25 24.67
CA THR A 27 37.17 -1.38 26.11
C THR A 27 35.84 -0.73 26.50
N GLY A 28 35.18 -1.32 27.50
CA GLY A 28 33.79 -1.03 27.85
C GLY A 28 33.50 0.42 28.23
N ALA A 29 32.32 0.86 27.80
CA ALA A 29 31.47 1.76 28.56
C ALA A 29 30.03 1.25 28.39
N CYS A 30 29.52 0.65 29.47
CA CYS A 30 28.15 0.22 29.57
C CYS A 30 27.26 1.48 29.59
N LEU A 31 26.79 1.91 28.42
CA LEU A 31 25.71 2.89 28.35
C LEU A 31 24.44 2.16 28.77
N ALA A 32 24.08 2.31 30.05
CA ALA A 32 22.73 2.05 30.52
C ALA A 32 21.78 2.92 29.66
N SER A 33 21.24 2.32 28.61
CA SER A 33 20.12 2.91 27.89
C SER A 33 19.00 3.01 28.91
N ALA A 34 18.58 4.25 29.20
CA ALA A 34 17.41 4.50 30.00
C ALA A 34 16.24 3.80 29.31
N VAL A 35 15.87 2.62 29.82
CA VAL A 35 14.64 1.93 29.45
C VAL A 35 13.53 2.87 29.90
N LEU A 36 13.03 3.66 28.96
CA LEU A 36 11.78 4.39 29.12
C LEU A 36 10.73 3.37 29.54
N PRO A 37 9.93 3.64 30.58
CA PRO A 37 8.96 2.69 31.08
C PRO A 37 8.06 2.25 29.92
N SER A 38 8.07 0.93 29.68
CA SER A 38 7.13 0.23 28.83
C SER A 38 5.72 0.76 29.13
N LEU A 39 5.11 1.42 28.15
CA LEU A 39 3.71 1.85 28.19
C LEU A 39 2.79 0.61 28.11
N SER A 40 2.85 -0.24 29.12
CA SER A 40 1.71 -1.03 29.54
C SER A 40 0.81 -0.12 30.41
N SER A 41 0.27 0.92 29.78
CA SER A 41 -1.05 1.38 30.18
C SER A 41 -2.00 0.64 29.27
N TYR A 42 -3.02 -0.01 29.83
CA TYR A 42 -4.15 -0.49 29.03
C TYR A 42 -4.80 0.75 28.37
N GLY A 43 -4.22 1.19 27.26
CA GLY A 43 -4.74 2.26 26.44
C GLY A 43 -6.11 1.80 25.99
N ARG A 44 -7.15 2.56 26.36
CA ARG A 44 -8.54 2.29 25.96
C ARG A 44 -8.55 1.79 24.51
N VAL A 45 -9.17 0.62 24.30
CA VAL A 45 -9.42 0.09 22.95
C VAL A 45 -10.04 1.21 22.14
N LYS A 46 -9.31 1.73 21.15
CA LYS A 46 -9.75 2.88 20.37
C LYS A 46 -10.94 2.45 19.53
N LYS A 47 -12.06 3.17 19.63
CA LYS A 47 -13.14 3.07 18.64
C LYS A 47 -12.70 3.81 17.38
N VAL A 48 -12.45 3.07 16.31
CA VAL A 48 -11.96 3.60 15.05
C VAL A 48 -13.12 3.75 14.07
N LEU A 49 -13.31 4.96 13.52
CA LEU A 49 -14.10 5.16 12.31
C LEU A 49 -13.19 4.96 11.10
N VAL A 50 -13.47 3.96 10.29
CA VAL A 50 -12.75 3.70 9.03
C VAL A 50 -13.58 4.24 7.87
N ILE A 51 -12.97 5.13 7.09
CA ILE A 51 -13.54 5.77 5.90
C ILE A 51 -12.77 5.24 4.69
N ASP A 52 -13.39 4.38 3.90
CA ASP A 52 -12.85 3.83 2.65
C ASP A 52 -13.42 4.61 1.46
N ILE A 53 -12.61 5.48 0.86
CA ILE A 53 -13.01 6.37 -0.23
C ILE A 53 -12.79 5.63 -1.56
N GLY A 54 -13.87 5.29 -2.26
CA GLY A 54 -13.82 4.77 -3.63
C GLY A 54 -14.40 5.75 -4.64
N GLY A 55 -14.25 5.46 -5.93
CA GLY A 55 -14.81 6.28 -7.01
C GLY A 55 -16.34 6.35 -7.01
N SER A 56 -17.03 5.25 -6.67
CA SER A 56 -18.50 5.20 -6.69
C SER A 56 -19.17 5.36 -5.32
N HIS A 57 -18.50 4.96 -4.24
CA HIS A 57 -19.02 5.14 -2.89
C HIS A 57 -17.89 5.41 -1.90
N VAL A 58 -18.18 6.25 -0.90
CA VAL A 58 -17.46 6.28 0.38
C VAL A 58 -18.11 5.25 1.32
N LYS A 59 -17.31 4.38 1.94
CA LYS A 59 -17.82 3.34 2.85
C LYS A 59 -17.33 3.61 4.27
N LEU A 60 -18.25 3.54 5.23
CA LEU A 60 -17.98 3.80 6.63
C LEU A 60 -18.15 2.54 7.47
N PHE A 61 -17.18 2.31 8.34
CA PHE A 61 -17.18 1.22 9.32
C PHE A 61 -16.77 1.75 10.68
N LEU A 62 -17.39 1.26 11.75
CA LEU A 62 -17.07 1.65 13.11
C LEU A 62 -16.74 0.40 13.93
N THR A 63 -15.67 0.45 14.71
CA THR A 63 -15.31 -0.59 15.68
C THR A 63 -16.52 -1.02 16.52
N GLY A 64 -16.79 -2.33 16.57
CA GLY A 64 -17.89 -2.92 17.32
C GLY A 64 -19.28 -2.76 16.69
N ARG A 65 -19.43 -2.01 15.59
CA ARG A 65 -20.70 -1.88 14.87
C ARG A 65 -20.80 -2.93 13.76
N ARG A 66 -21.97 -3.57 13.65
CA ARG A 66 -22.26 -4.48 12.52
C ARG A 66 -22.67 -3.69 11.28
N GLY A 67 -22.22 -4.17 10.12
CA GLY A 67 -22.56 -3.60 8.81
C GLY A 67 -21.71 -2.39 8.43
N ARG A 68 -21.98 -1.86 7.23
CA ARG A 68 -21.31 -0.68 6.68
C ARG A 68 -22.34 0.31 6.19
N VAL A 69 -22.02 1.59 6.31
CA VAL A 69 -22.78 2.65 5.63
C VAL A 69 -22.09 2.94 4.31
N LYS A 70 -22.87 3.17 3.26
CA LYS A 70 -22.37 3.62 1.95
C LYS A 70 -22.96 4.99 1.66
N ILE A 71 -22.10 5.93 1.32
CA ILE A 71 -22.46 7.26 0.84
C ILE A 71 -22.09 7.27 -0.66
N PRO A 72 -22.98 7.70 -1.57
CA PRO A 72 -22.63 7.89 -2.97
C PRO A 72 -21.42 8.83 -3.12
N SER A 73 -20.53 8.52 -4.06
CA SER A 73 -19.43 9.41 -4.45
C SER A 73 -19.40 9.58 -5.96
N GLY A 74 -18.40 10.31 -6.46
CA GLY A 74 -18.19 10.45 -7.90
C GLY A 74 -17.22 11.57 -8.23
N PRO A 75 -17.07 11.87 -9.54
CA PRO A 75 -16.08 12.83 -10.05
C PRO A 75 -16.19 14.26 -9.52
N ALA A 76 -17.33 14.63 -8.93
CA ALA A 76 -17.56 15.95 -8.33
C ALA A 76 -17.35 15.98 -6.80
N LEU A 77 -17.12 14.82 -6.15
CA LEU A 77 -17.01 14.76 -4.69
C LEU A 77 -15.71 15.44 -4.23
N THR A 78 -15.85 16.53 -3.47
CA THR A 78 -14.73 17.23 -2.82
C THR A 78 -14.50 16.69 -1.40
N PRO A 79 -13.31 16.86 -0.80
CA PRO A 79 -13.09 16.43 0.59
C PRO A 79 -13.98 17.16 1.60
N ARG A 80 -14.37 18.42 1.32
CA ARG A 80 -15.30 19.18 2.16
C ARG A 80 -16.70 18.55 2.14
N GLN A 81 -17.19 18.22 0.94
CA GLN A 81 -18.48 17.54 0.78
C GLN A 81 -18.45 16.18 1.47
N MET A 82 -17.40 15.39 1.24
CA MET A 82 -17.23 14.08 1.88
C MET A 82 -17.29 14.18 3.41
N VAL A 83 -16.59 15.15 4.03
CA VAL A 83 -16.64 15.34 5.48
C VAL A 83 -18.04 15.72 5.96
N ALA A 84 -18.77 16.56 5.23
CA ALA A 84 -20.15 16.91 5.58
C ALA A 84 -21.05 15.67 5.56
N ASP A 85 -20.96 14.86 4.49
CA ASP A 85 -21.76 13.65 4.33
C ASP A 85 -21.41 12.60 5.39
N VAL A 86 -20.11 12.45 5.72
CA VAL A 86 -19.66 11.55 6.80
C VAL A 86 -20.19 12.00 8.15
N ARG A 87 -20.20 13.30 8.45
CA ARG A 87 -20.75 13.82 9.70
C ARG A 87 -22.24 13.53 9.82
N ALA A 88 -23.01 13.77 8.75
CA ALA A 88 -24.44 13.44 8.72
C ALA A 88 -24.67 11.93 8.89
N ALA A 89 -23.93 11.08 8.17
CA ALA A 89 -24.08 9.64 8.23
C ALA A 89 -23.63 9.00 9.56
N THR A 90 -22.78 9.71 10.33
CA THR A 90 -22.24 9.26 11.61
C THR A 90 -22.81 10.01 12.81
N GLU A 91 -23.95 10.69 12.64
CA GLU A 91 -24.66 11.33 13.74
C GLU A 91 -24.97 10.32 14.85
N GLY A 92 -24.63 10.67 16.09
CA GLY A 92 -24.76 9.80 17.27
C GLY A 92 -23.71 8.69 17.40
N TRP A 93 -22.79 8.53 16.43
CA TRP A 93 -21.72 7.53 16.54
C TRP A 93 -20.60 8.03 17.45
N GLN A 94 -20.07 7.15 18.29
CA GLN A 94 -18.93 7.45 19.15
C GLN A 94 -17.67 6.78 18.63
N TYR A 95 -16.66 7.58 18.31
CA TYR A 95 -15.33 7.13 17.91
C TYR A 95 -14.25 8.09 18.41
N ASP A 96 -13.09 7.51 18.71
CA ASP A 96 -11.94 8.21 19.29
C ASP A 96 -11.00 8.73 18.20
N VAL A 97 -10.87 7.97 17.11
CA VAL A 97 -9.92 8.23 16.02
C VAL A 97 -10.51 7.83 14.67
N VAL A 98 -9.92 8.34 13.59
CA VAL A 98 -10.37 8.07 12.22
C VAL A 98 -9.22 7.53 11.38
N THR A 99 -9.49 6.49 10.59
CA THR A 99 -8.62 6.08 9.49
C THR A 99 -9.29 6.41 8.16
N ILE A 100 -8.54 7.00 7.24
CA ILE A 100 -9.01 7.31 5.89
C ILE A 100 -8.17 6.51 4.88
N GLY A 101 -8.80 5.58 4.19
CA GLY A 101 -8.29 4.92 3.00
C GLY A 101 -8.53 5.79 1.77
N TYR A 102 -7.46 6.29 1.18
CA TYR A 102 -7.49 7.23 0.05
C TYR A 102 -7.11 6.54 -1.27
N PRO A 103 -7.86 6.76 -2.37
CA PRO A 103 -7.62 6.13 -3.67
C PRO A 103 -6.51 6.87 -4.43
N GLY A 104 -5.30 6.79 -3.90
CA GLY A 104 -4.11 7.42 -4.46
C GLY A 104 -2.92 7.40 -3.49
N PRO A 105 -1.81 8.03 -3.87
CA PRO A 105 -0.57 7.98 -3.10
C PRO A 105 -0.69 8.80 -1.81
N VAL A 106 -0.40 8.13 -0.69
CA VAL A 106 -0.28 8.74 0.65
C VAL A 106 1.12 8.46 1.19
N VAL A 107 1.88 9.52 1.45
CA VAL A 107 3.27 9.45 1.92
C VAL A 107 3.42 10.29 3.18
N ARG A 108 3.96 9.72 4.26
CA ARG A 108 4.15 10.41 5.55
C ARG A 108 2.86 11.09 6.05
N GLY A 109 1.73 10.39 5.89
CA GLY A 109 0.41 10.88 6.29
C GLY A 109 -0.14 12.04 5.44
N ARG A 110 0.40 12.29 4.24
CA ARG A 110 -0.06 13.34 3.33
C ARG A 110 -0.48 12.77 1.99
N ILE A 111 -1.58 13.27 1.44
CA ILE A 111 -2.04 12.97 0.08
C ILE A 111 -1.13 13.68 -0.91
N MET A 112 -0.54 12.93 -1.84
CA MET A 112 0.45 13.48 -2.77
C MET A 112 -0.15 13.96 -4.08
N LEU A 113 -1.19 13.28 -4.57
CA LEU A 113 -1.87 13.59 -5.83
C LEU A 113 -3.37 13.64 -5.61
N GLU A 114 -4.05 14.48 -6.38
CA GLU A 114 -5.51 14.48 -6.47
C GLU A 114 -6.00 13.15 -7.07
N PRO A 115 -7.18 12.67 -6.67
CA PRO A 115 -7.69 11.38 -7.11
C PRO A 115 -8.28 11.51 -8.53
N TYR A 116 -7.99 10.56 -9.42
CA TYR A 116 -8.46 10.63 -10.81
C TYR A 116 -10.00 10.61 -10.96
N ASN A 117 -10.71 9.99 -10.02
CA ASN A 117 -12.14 9.71 -10.11
C ASN A 117 -13.00 10.51 -9.13
N LEU A 118 -12.45 11.54 -8.46
CA LEU A 118 -13.20 12.42 -7.55
C LEU A 118 -12.89 13.89 -7.87
N GLY A 119 -13.56 14.82 -7.17
CA GLY A 119 -13.29 16.24 -7.32
C GLY A 119 -11.92 16.63 -6.78
N ALA A 120 -11.51 17.89 -6.96
CA ALA A 120 -10.22 18.38 -6.49
C ALA A 120 -10.24 18.87 -5.03
N GLY A 121 -9.05 19.11 -4.48
CA GLY A 121 -8.80 19.79 -3.22
C GLY A 121 -8.31 18.89 -2.08
N TRP A 122 -8.00 17.62 -2.37
CA TRP A 122 -7.64 16.61 -1.39
C TRP A 122 -6.24 16.82 -0.82
N THR A 123 -5.27 17.21 -1.65
CA THR A 123 -3.84 17.32 -1.29
C THR A 123 -3.56 18.32 -0.15
N ARG A 124 -4.39 19.35 0.00
CA ARG A 124 -4.23 20.42 1.00
C ARG A 124 -5.27 20.37 2.12
N PHE A 125 -6.13 19.37 2.14
CA PHE A 125 -7.25 19.33 3.07
C PHE A 125 -6.84 18.80 4.45
N ASN A 126 -7.14 19.56 5.50
CA ASN A 126 -6.85 19.14 6.87
C ASN A 126 -8.04 18.35 7.46
N PHE A 127 -8.01 17.02 7.26
CA PHE A 127 -9.04 16.11 7.76
C PHE A 127 -9.16 16.11 9.29
N ALA A 128 -8.04 16.18 10.02
CA ALA A 128 -8.07 16.16 11.48
C ALA A 128 -8.83 17.35 12.04
N ARG A 129 -8.58 18.55 11.49
CA ARG A 129 -9.33 19.77 11.83
C ARG A 129 -10.80 19.65 11.41
N ALA A 130 -11.05 19.17 10.20
CA ALA A 130 -12.41 19.11 9.65
C ALA A 130 -13.31 18.08 10.36
N LEU A 131 -12.74 16.98 10.87
CA LEU A 131 -13.44 15.93 11.61
C LEU A 131 -13.40 16.14 13.13
N GLY A 132 -12.48 16.95 13.65
CA GLY A 132 -12.33 17.19 15.09
C GLY A 132 -11.79 15.97 15.85
N ARG A 133 -11.08 15.07 15.15
CA ARG A 133 -10.52 13.83 15.68
C ARG A 133 -9.13 13.60 15.09
N PRO A 134 -8.23 12.87 15.79
CA PRO A 134 -7.00 12.40 15.17
C PRO A 134 -7.29 11.53 13.95
N VAL A 135 -6.56 11.78 12.85
CA VAL A 135 -6.73 11.09 11.57
C VAL A 135 -5.42 10.43 11.16
N ARG A 136 -5.48 9.17 10.71
CA ARG A 136 -4.39 8.54 9.95
C ARG A 136 -4.86 8.33 8.51
N LEU A 137 -4.05 8.82 7.57
CA LEU A 137 -4.25 8.63 6.13
C LEU A 137 -3.42 7.44 5.67
N ILE A 138 -3.99 6.62 4.81
CA ILE A 138 -3.34 5.45 4.21
C ILE A 138 -3.89 5.27 2.79
N ASN A 139 -3.08 4.75 1.86
CA ASN A 139 -3.57 4.31 0.56
C ASN A 139 -4.62 3.19 0.74
N ASP A 140 -5.67 3.16 -0.09
CA ASP A 140 -6.77 2.20 0.01
C ASP A 140 -6.31 0.73 -0.12
N ALA A 141 -5.47 0.42 -1.11
CA ALA A 141 -4.87 -0.90 -1.29
C ALA A 141 -3.98 -1.25 -0.10
N ALA A 142 -3.21 -0.29 0.42
CA ALA A 142 -2.36 -0.51 1.59
C ALA A 142 -3.17 -0.79 2.86
N MET A 143 -4.30 -0.12 3.04
CA MET A 143 -5.23 -0.39 4.12
C MET A 143 -5.79 -1.81 4.01
N GLN A 144 -6.22 -2.23 2.82
CA GLN A 144 -6.70 -3.59 2.60
C GLN A 144 -5.59 -4.64 2.77
N ALA A 145 -4.36 -4.32 2.37
CA ALA A 145 -3.18 -5.17 2.57
C ALA A 145 -2.92 -5.39 4.06
N LEU A 146 -2.91 -4.33 4.86
CA LEU A 146 -2.69 -4.41 6.31
C LEU A 146 -3.75 -5.28 7.01
N GLY A 147 -5.02 -5.13 6.65
CA GLY A 147 -6.08 -6.00 7.19
C GLY A 147 -5.99 -7.45 6.71
N SER A 148 -5.34 -7.66 5.57
CA SER A 148 -5.12 -8.99 5.00
C SER A 148 -3.87 -9.67 5.57
N TYR A 149 -2.92 -8.92 6.12
CA TYR A 149 -1.60 -9.42 6.50
C TYR A 149 -1.63 -10.51 7.59
N ARG A 150 -0.85 -11.57 7.36
CA ARG A 150 -0.72 -12.75 8.25
C ARG A 150 0.75 -13.13 8.55
N GLY A 151 1.68 -12.18 8.47
CA GLY A 151 3.11 -12.43 8.65
C GLY A 151 3.88 -12.66 7.35
N LYS A 152 5.20 -12.85 7.48
CA LYS A 152 6.19 -12.99 6.40
C LYS A 152 6.22 -11.79 5.45
N SER A 153 6.61 -11.99 4.19
CA SER A 153 6.52 -11.02 3.11
C SER A 153 5.25 -11.25 2.29
N MET A 154 4.28 -10.34 2.37
CA MET A 154 3.01 -10.44 1.65
C MET A 154 2.87 -9.35 0.60
N LEU A 155 2.62 -9.73 -0.65
CA LEU A 155 2.20 -8.79 -1.69
C LEU A 155 0.67 -8.73 -1.76
N PHE A 156 0.10 -7.53 -1.83
CA PHE A 156 -1.31 -7.31 -2.10
C PHE A 156 -1.48 -6.71 -3.50
N LEU A 157 -2.45 -7.23 -4.27
CA LEU A 157 -2.89 -6.67 -5.55
C LEU A 157 -4.40 -6.43 -5.51
N GLY A 158 -4.81 -5.16 -5.58
CA GLY A 158 -6.18 -4.75 -5.71
C GLY A 158 -6.59 -4.65 -7.17
N LEU A 159 -7.36 -5.64 -7.65
CA LEU A 159 -7.87 -5.68 -9.02
C LEU A 159 -9.21 -4.94 -9.11
N GLY A 160 -9.23 -3.77 -9.74
CA GLY A 160 -10.43 -2.95 -9.90
C GLY A 160 -10.38 -2.15 -11.19
N THR A 161 -10.78 -0.87 -11.11
CA THR A 161 -10.66 0.07 -12.23
C THR A 161 -9.22 0.19 -12.69
N GLY A 162 -8.29 0.33 -11.74
CA GLY A 162 -6.85 0.22 -11.94
C GLY A 162 -6.23 -0.97 -11.21
N LEU A 163 -4.93 -0.87 -10.93
CA LEU A 163 -4.15 -1.83 -10.15
C LEU A 163 -3.51 -1.19 -8.92
N GLY A 164 -4.09 -1.43 -7.75
CA GLY A 164 -3.46 -1.06 -6.48
C GLY A 164 -2.45 -2.12 -6.02
N THR A 165 -1.27 -1.72 -5.57
CA THR A 165 -0.26 -2.67 -5.06
C THR A 165 0.33 -2.25 -3.72
N THR A 166 0.62 -3.21 -2.85
CA THR A 166 1.28 -2.96 -1.57
C THR A 166 2.04 -4.18 -1.11
N LEU A 167 3.30 -3.99 -0.70
CA LEU A 167 4.07 -5.00 0.00
C LEU A 167 3.91 -4.80 1.52
N VAL A 168 3.67 -5.86 2.27
CA VAL A 168 3.75 -5.85 3.73
C VAL A 168 4.81 -6.85 4.16
N HIS A 169 5.90 -6.35 4.75
CA HIS A 169 7.04 -7.17 5.14
C HIS A 169 7.37 -6.91 6.62
N ASN A 170 7.25 -7.94 7.46
CA ASN A 170 7.52 -7.84 8.90
C ASN A 170 6.79 -6.67 9.59
N GLY A 171 5.54 -6.42 9.20
CA GLY A 171 4.71 -5.33 9.76
C GLY A 171 4.99 -3.95 9.18
N VAL A 172 5.97 -3.81 8.28
CA VAL A 172 6.20 -2.61 7.49
C VAL A 172 5.31 -2.65 6.26
N VAL A 173 4.45 -1.64 6.10
CA VAL A 173 3.56 -1.50 4.95
C VAL A 173 4.22 -0.57 3.95
N VAL A 174 4.45 -1.06 2.73
CA VAL A 174 5.10 -0.33 1.64
C VAL A 174 4.11 -0.23 0.48
N PRO A 175 3.38 0.89 0.35
CA PRO A 175 2.55 1.16 -0.84
C PRO A 175 3.43 1.16 -2.09
N LEU A 176 2.92 0.60 -3.18
CA LEU A 176 3.60 0.49 -4.46
C LEU A 176 2.70 1.04 -5.56
N GLU A 177 3.28 1.74 -6.52
CA GLU A 177 2.60 2.18 -7.76
C GLU A 177 3.00 1.26 -8.93
N ALA A 178 2.94 -0.06 -8.71
CA ALA A 178 3.38 -1.03 -9.71
C ALA A 178 2.44 -1.10 -10.94
N GLY A 179 1.23 -0.55 -10.84
CA GLY A 179 0.30 -0.43 -11.97
C GLY A 179 0.89 0.25 -13.19
N HIS A 180 1.77 1.24 -12.99
CA HIS A 180 2.40 2.01 -14.07
C HIS A 180 3.68 1.38 -14.62
N LEU A 181 4.11 0.22 -14.10
CA LEU A 181 5.28 -0.45 -14.63
C LEU A 181 5.01 -0.95 -16.06
N PRO A 182 6.01 -0.89 -16.94
CA PRO A 182 5.86 -1.32 -18.32
C PRO A 182 5.60 -2.83 -18.40
N TYR A 183 4.79 -3.20 -19.37
CA TYR A 183 4.45 -4.54 -19.78
C TYR A 183 4.55 -4.66 -21.32
N ARG A 184 3.99 -5.72 -21.89
CA ARG A 184 4.11 -6.06 -23.31
C ARG A 184 3.39 -5.04 -24.19
N ASP A 185 3.88 -4.89 -25.42
CA ASP A 185 3.26 -4.09 -26.48
C ASP A 185 3.04 -2.61 -26.10
N GLY A 186 3.93 -2.05 -25.28
CA GLY A 186 3.84 -0.67 -24.80
C GLY A 186 2.74 -0.40 -23.78
N LEU A 187 2.07 -1.44 -23.27
CA LEU A 187 1.07 -1.34 -22.21
C LEU A 187 1.72 -1.41 -20.83
N THR A 188 1.07 -0.87 -19.81
CA THR A 188 1.47 -1.05 -18.40
C THR A 188 0.79 -2.27 -17.77
N PHE A 189 1.16 -2.63 -16.53
CA PHE A 189 0.42 -3.65 -15.79
C PHE A 189 -1.05 -3.28 -15.62
N GLU A 190 -1.36 -2.04 -15.24
CA GLU A 190 -2.74 -1.56 -15.05
C GLU A 190 -3.55 -1.66 -16.35
N ASP A 191 -2.97 -1.31 -17.49
CA ASP A 191 -3.65 -1.38 -18.79
C ASP A 191 -4.15 -2.79 -19.13
N VAL A 192 -3.48 -3.83 -18.63
CA VAL A 192 -3.85 -5.23 -18.90
C VAL A 192 -4.66 -5.88 -17.79
N VAL A 193 -4.43 -5.55 -16.51
CA VAL A 193 -5.13 -6.18 -15.37
C VAL A 193 -6.24 -5.32 -14.75
N GLY A 194 -6.37 -4.05 -15.13
CA GLY A 194 -7.47 -3.17 -14.74
C GLY A 194 -8.76 -3.42 -15.54
N ASP A 195 -9.79 -2.60 -15.29
CA ASP A 195 -11.08 -2.68 -15.99
C ASP A 195 -10.94 -2.48 -17.51
N ALA A 196 -10.01 -1.59 -17.93
CA ALA A 196 -9.75 -1.31 -19.34
C ALA A 196 -9.24 -2.57 -20.08
N GLY A 197 -8.24 -3.26 -19.49
CA GLY A 197 -7.71 -4.51 -20.02
C GLY A 197 -8.74 -5.63 -20.03
N LEU A 198 -9.52 -5.77 -18.96
CA LEU A 198 -10.61 -6.75 -18.88
C LEU A 198 -11.64 -6.56 -20.02
N LYS A 199 -12.05 -5.31 -20.28
CA LYS A 199 -12.99 -4.98 -21.36
C LYS A 199 -12.38 -5.19 -22.75
N ARG A 200 -11.13 -4.76 -22.94
CA ARG A 200 -10.45 -4.80 -24.25
C ARG A 200 -10.09 -6.21 -24.69
N PHE A 201 -9.62 -7.04 -23.77
CA PHE A 201 -9.03 -8.36 -24.08
C PHE A 201 -9.91 -9.54 -23.70
N GLY A 202 -10.98 -9.30 -22.93
CA GLY A 202 -11.89 -10.32 -22.46
C GLY A 202 -11.33 -11.14 -21.29
N LYS A 203 -12.24 -11.81 -20.57
CA LYS A 203 -11.97 -12.48 -19.28
C LYS A 203 -10.86 -13.53 -19.35
N LYS A 204 -10.80 -14.32 -20.43
CA LYS A 204 -9.82 -15.41 -20.60
C LYS A 204 -8.40 -14.87 -20.64
N ARG A 205 -8.13 -13.85 -21.46
CA ARG A 205 -6.82 -13.22 -21.56
C ARG A 205 -6.49 -12.44 -20.29
N TRP A 206 -7.44 -11.67 -19.76
CA TRP A 206 -7.26 -10.93 -18.51
C TRP A 206 -6.81 -11.82 -17.34
N ARG A 207 -7.43 -12.99 -17.15
CA ARG A 207 -7.00 -13.96 -16.11
C ARG A 207 -5.55 -14.43 -16.29
N ARG A 208 -5.15 -14.69 -17.54
CA ARG A 208 -3.78 -15.09 -17.86
C ARG A 208 -2.80 -13.95 -17.54
N ASP A 209 -3.13 -12.72 -17.91
CA ASP A 209 -2.30 -11.55 -17.62
C ASP A 209 -2.22 -11.29 -16.10
N VAL A 210 -3.32 -11.45 -15.35
CA VAL A 210 -3.29 -11.40 -13.87
C VAL A 210 -2.31 -12.43 -13.29
N ALA A 211 -2.36 -13.68 -13.77
CA ALA A 211 -1.44 -14.71 -13.28
C ALA A 211 0.03 -14.39 -13.57
N ILE A 212 0.33 -13.86 -14.77
CA ILE A 212 1.68 -13.44 -15.15
C ILE A 212 2.15 -12.27 -14.28
N VAL A 213 1.33 -11.23 -14.12
CA VAL A 213 1.69 -10.04 -13.33
C VAL A 213 1.93 -10.39 -11.87
N VAL A 214 1.08 -11.25 -11.29
CA VAL A 214 1.26 -11.73 -9.91
C VAL A 214 2.60 -12.47 -9.76
N ASP A 215 2.92 -13.38 -10.68
CA ASP A 215 4.18 -14.13 -10.63
C ASP A 215 5.40 -13.22 -10.79
N LEU A 216 5.38 -12.30 -11.75
CA LEU A 216 6.45 -11.32 -11.96
C LEU A 216 6.70 -10.49 -10.69
N LEU A 217 5.66 -9.96 -10.06
CA LEU A 217 5.80 -9.12 -8.87
C LEU A 217 6.21 -9.93 -7.63
N LEU A 218 5.70 -11.14 -7.46
CA LEU A 218 6.13 -12.03 -6.38
C LEU A 218 7.63 -12.31 -6.46
N ASN A 219 8.15 -12.57 -7.65
CA ASN A 219 9.56 -12.85 -7.87
C ASN A 219 10.43 -11.57 -7.76
N ALA A 220 10.00 -10.46 -8.35
CA ALA A 220 10.73 -9.20 -8.30
C ALA A 220 10.87 -8.64 -6.87
N LEU A 221 9.85 -8.82 -6.03
CA LEU A 221 9.81 -8.32 -4.66
C LEU A 221 10.19 -9.38 -3.61
N VAL A 222 10.50 -10.60 -4.05
CA VAL A 222 10.80 -11.75 -3.18
C VAL A 222 9.74 -11.91 -2.09
N ALA A 223 8.48 -11.71 -2.45
CA ALA A 223 7.34 -11.83 -1.53
C ALA A 223 6.97 -13.31 -1.38
N ASP A 224 6.67 -13.78 -0.18
CA ASP A 224 6.36 -15.18 0.11
C ASP A 224 5.04 -15.62 -0.54
N TYR A 225 4.02 -14.75 -0.48
CA TYR A 225 2.68 -15.00 -1.00
C TYR A 225 1.96 -13.72 -1.41
N ALA A 226 0.93 -13.88 -2.24
CA ALA A 226 0.06 -12.80 -2.69
C ALA A 226 -1.34 -12.89 -2.09
N VAL A 227 -1.94 -11.72 -1.86
CA VAL A 227 -3.38 -11.58 -1.61
C VAL A 227 -3.98 -10.77 -2.73
N LEU A 228 -4.92 -11.38 -3.45
CA LEU A 228 -5.63 -10.73 -4.54
C LEU A 228 -6.96 -10.17 -4.00
N GLY A 229 -7.13 -8.86 -4.06
CA GLY A 229 -8.31 -8.13 -3.62
C GLY A 229 -8.92 -7.30 -4.74
N GLY A 230 -9.68 -6.27 -4.37
CA GLY A 230 -10.43 -5.44 -5.32
C GLY A 230 -11.71 -6.11 -5.84
N GLY A 231 -12.52 -5.32 -6.54
CA GLY A 231 -13.84 -5.75 -7.03
C GLY A 231 -13.79 -6.86 -8.07
N ASN A 232 -12.73 -6.89 -8.89
CA ASN A 232 -12.58 -7.84 -9.98
C ASN A 232 -12.00 -9.18 -9.55
N VAL A 233 -11.52 -9.32 -8.31
CA VAL A 233 -10.99 -10.60 -7.84
C VAL A 233 -12.00 -11.72 -8.04
N ARG A 234 -13.30 -11.47 -7.84
CA ARG A 234 -14.41 -12.43 -8.03
C ARG A 234 -14.47 -13.06 -9.42
N LEU A 235 -13.80 -12.46 -10.40
CA LEU A 235 -13.73 -12.94 -11.78
C LEU A 235 -12.60 -13.95 -11.99
N LEU A 236 -11.72 -14.17 -11.02
CA LEU A 236 -10.74 -15.26 -11.03
C LEU A 236 -11.42 -16.54 -10.54
N ASP A 237 -11.46 -17.58 -11.37
CA ASP A 237 -11.99 -18.89 -10.93
C ASP A 237 -10.89 -19.63 -10.16
N GLU A 238 -9.71 -19.71 -10.77
CA GLU A 238 -8.48 -20.22 -10.17
C GLU A 238 -7.56 -19.06 -9.79
N LEU A 239 -6.80 -19.25 -8.71
CA LEU A 239 -5.83 -18.28 -8.24
C LEU A 239 -4.43 -18.70 -8.70
N PRO A 240 -3.54 -17.74 -9.02
CA PRO A 240 -2.15 -18.04 -9.29
C PRO A 240 -1.49 -18.77 -8.10
N PRO A 241 -0.42 -19.55 -8.32
CA PRO A 241 0.34 -20.16 -7.24
C PRO A 241 0.72 -19.14 -6.16
N ARG A 242 0.83 -19.61 -4.91
CA ARG A 242 1.19 -18.78 -3.74
C ARG A 242 0.24 -17.59 -3.51
N SER A 243 -0.97 -17.64 -4.06
CA SER A 243 -1.96 -16.57 -3.91
C SER A 243 -3.17 -17.04 -3.13
N ARG A 244 -3.83 -16.10 -2.46
CA ARG A 244 -5.16 -16.31 -1.87
C ARG A 244 -6.07 -15.11 -2.12
N ARG A 245 -7.37 -15.37 -2.05
CA ARG A 245 -8.40 -14.33 -2.18
C ARG A 245 -8.45 -13.46 -0.92
N GLY A 246 -8.45 -12.15 -1.12
CA GLY A 246 -8.74 -11.15 -0.09
C GLY A 246 -10.24 -10.97 0.11
N ASN A 247 -10.62 -10.43 1.27
CA ASN A 247 -11.99 -10.03 1.55
C ASN A 247 -12.06 -8.51 1.59
N ASN A 248 -13.10 -7.91 1.02
CA ASN A 248 -13.31 -6.45 1.09
C ASN A 248 -13.51 -5.96 2.54
N ALA A 249 -13.96 -6.82 3.45
CA ALA A 249 -14.00 -6.52 4.89
C ALA A 249 -12.59 -6.30 5.49
N ASN A 250 -11.52 -6.72 4.81
CA ASN A 250 -10.16 -6.48 5.29
C ASN A 250 -9.77 -5.01 5.23
N ALA A 251 -10.41 -4.17 4.41
CA ALA A 251 -10.20 -2.73 4.43
C ALA A 251 -10.52 -2.15 5.82
N PHE A 252 -11.65 -2.58 6.40
CA PHE A 252 -12.03 -2.19 7.76
C PHE A 252 -11.01 -2.68 8.80
N ARG A 253 -10.67 -3.97 8.77
CA ARG A 253 -9.68 -4.55 9.70
C ARG A 253 -8.33 -3.84 9.61
N GLY A 254 -7.89 -3.47 8.40
CA GLY A 254 -6.65 -2.73 8.21
C GLY A 254 -6.72 -1.33 8.78
N GLY A 255 -7.86 -0.65 8.62
CA GLY A 255 -8.07 0.66 9.23
C GLY A 255 -8.03 0.65 10.75
N GLU A 256 -8.51 -0.42 11.39
CA GLU A 256 -8.38 -0.63 12.84
C GLU A 256 -6.93 -0.94 13.25
N ARG A 257 -6.28 -1.89 12.55
CA ARG A 257 -4.89 -2.30 12.81
C ARG A 257 -3.91 -1.15 12.74
N LEU A 258 -4.18 -0.16 11.90
CA LEU A 258 -3.36 1.04 11.81
C LEU A 258 -3.29 1.80 13.16
N TRP A 259 -4.17 1.55 14.12
CA TRP A 259 -4.13 2.18 15.45
C TRP A 259 -3.77 1.23 16.60
N THR A 260 -3.86 -0.08 16.38
CA THR A 260 -3.72 -1.10 17.44
C THR A 260 -2.44 -1.91 17.36
N ASP A 261 -1.85 -2.00 16.18
CA ASP A 261 -0.67 -2.83 15.93
C ASP A 261 0.57 -1.92 15.81
N ASP A 262 1.74 -2.45 16.17
CA ASP A 262 3.04 -1.80 15.92
C ASP A 262 3.39 -1.89 14.42
N VAL A 263 2.67 -1.10 13.62
CA VAL A 263 2.78 -1.05 12.16
C VAL A 263 3.55 0.18 11.76
N THR A 264 4.54 0.00 10.89
CA THR A 264 5.23 1.11 10.25
C THR A 264 4.58 1.39 8.90
N TYR A 265 4.01 2.59 8.75
CA TYR A 265 3.50 3.11 7.48
C TYR A 265 4.30 4.38 7.12
N PRO A 266 5.07 4.38 6.01
CA PRO A 266 6.06 5.41 5.70
C PRO A 266 5.50 6.74 5.19
#